data_AF-A0A9J6GA96-F1
#
_entry.id   AF-A0A9J6GA96-F1
#
_cell.length_a   1.000
_cell.length_b   1.000
_cell.length_c   1.000
_cell.angle_alpha   90.00
_cell.angle_beta   90.00
_cell.angle_gamma   90.00
#
_symmetry.space_group_name_H-M   'P 1'
#
loop_
_entity.id
_entity.type
_entity.pdbx_description
1 polymer ?
#
loop_
_entity_poly.entity_id
_entity_poly.type
_entity_poly.pdbx_seq_one_letter_code
_entity_poly.pdbx_strand_id
1 'polypeptide(L)'
;MVMMQYNGAHGCAWCEQEGKDVPKGKGTTRVYPVQSVKGQLRTDASMSHYASEAERQGEPVMGKTRTSVIFFLAFFKFPAGFVVEYMHAVCSGFVRTTGLMWFEQKRTFPYSLGLSIATVDARLIRLRLVDEMPRLPRSFHLMKYWKSSELLYLLPVVLHGILKGVYYQNWMKLIRIMHILRDDGVPLDQLRSLQKDMFFVQEYEALYGVNPLTFNAHALLHLVDCVREWGPCGTSLLTHMKV
;
A
#
# COMPACT_ATOMS: atom_id res chain seq x y z
N MET A 1 -18.50 -10.59 -9.39
CA MET A 1 -18.38 -9.21 -9.90
C MET A 1 -17.18 -9.07 -10.82
N VAL A 2 -17.29 -8.29 -11.89
CA VAL A 2 -16.12 -7.74 -12.59
C VAL A 2 -15.94 -6.28 -12.13
N MET A 3 -14.77 -5.99 -11.56
CA MET A 3 -14.41 -4.64 -11.13
C MET A 3 -13.63 -3.95 -12.24
N MET A 4 -13.76 -2.62 -12.30
CA MET A 4 -12.77 -1.81 -13.00
C MET A 4 -11.39 -2.02 -12.37
N GLN A 5 -10.35 -1.89 -13.19
CA GLN A 5 -8.97 -1.97 -12.72
C GLN A 5 -8.65 -0.85 -11.71
N TYR A 6 -7.49 -0.97 -11.07
CA TYR A 6 -7.01 -0.05 -10.02
C TYR A 6 -6.94 1.43 -10.45
N ASN A 7 -6.96 1.72 -11.76
CA ASN A 7 -6.98 3.05 -12.36
C ASN A 7 -8.40 3.60 -12.64
N GLY A 8 -9.47 2.83 -12.35
CA GLY A 8 -10.86 3.28 -12.46
C GLY A 8 -11.23 4.35 -11.42
N ALA A 9 -12.32 5.10 -11.66
CA ALA A 9 -12.76 6.21 -10.77
C ALA A 9 -13.07 5.70 -9.38
N HIS A 10 -13.82 4.61 -9.29
CA HIS A 10 -14.11 3.92 -8.04
C HIS A 10 -13.45 2.53 -8.03
N GLY A 11 -12.15 2.48 -8.36
CA GLY A 11 -11.40 1.22 -8.50
C GLY A 11 -11.17 0.48 -7.18
N CYS A 12 -11.37 1.12 -6.03
CA CYS A 12 -11.23 0.49 -4.72
C CYS A 12 -12.27 -0.62 -4.49
N ALA A 13 -11.79 -1.76 -4.00
CA ALA A 13 -12.65 -2.89 -3.65
C ALA A 13 -13.34 -2.71 -2.28
N TRP A 14 -12.73 -1.95 -1.36
CA TRP A 14 -13.17 -1.81 0.03
C TRP A 14 -14.02 -0.56 0.30
N CYS A 15 -13.80 0.54 -0.42
CA CYS A 15 -14.55 1.78 -0.24
C CYS A 15 -14.98 2.41 -1.55
N GLU A 16 -15.90 3.36 -1.45
CA GLU A 16 -16.54 4.04 -2.57
C GLU A 16 -15.81 5.31 -2.99
N GLN A 17 -14.67 5.64 -2.35
CA GLN A 17 -13.88 6.81 -2.65
C GLN A 17 -13.55 6.88 -4.15
N GLU A 18 -13.89 8.03 -4.76
CA GLU A 18 -13.50 8.36 -6.12
C GLU A 18 -12.05 8.83 -6.15
N GLY A 19 -11.24 8.25 -7.05
CA GLY A 19 -9.91 8.73 -7.37
C GLY A 19 -9.97 9.92 -8.33
N LYS A 20 -8.97 10.80 -8.24
CA LYS A 20 -8.83 11.97 -9.11
C LYS A 20 -7.68 11.79 -10.10
N ASP A 21 -7.83 12.27 -11.31
CA ASP A 21 -6.72 12.35 -12.26
C ASP A 21 -5.85 13.57 -11.97
N VAL A 22 -4.55 13.35 -11.85
CA VAL A 22 -3.55 14.41 -11.67
C VAL A 22 -2.46 14.30 -12.73
N PRO A 23 -1.87 15.43 -13.18
CA PRO A 23 -0.76 15.40 -14.14
C PRO A 23 0.48 14.69 -13.58
N LYS A 24 1.05 13.78 -14.36
CA LYS A 24 2.30 13.08 -14.05
C LYS A 24 3.15 12.88 -15.30
N GLY A 25 4.26 13.61 -15.39
CA GLY A 25 5.11 13.62 -16.58
C GLY A 25 4.35 14.15 -17.80
N LYS A 26 4.28 13.35 -18.88
CA LYS A 26 3.54 13.69 -20.11
C LYS A 26 2.09 13.21 -20.13
N GLY A 27 1.63 12.53 -19.07
CA GLY A 27 0.28 11.96 -18.99
C GLY A 27 -0.41 12.31 -17.67
N THR A 28 -1.46 11.57 -17.35
CA THR A 28 -2.17 11.65 -16.08
C THR A 28 -2.00 10.37 -15.28
N THR A 29 -2.19 10.46 -13.98
CA THR A 29 -2.28 9.29 -13.10
C THR A 29 -3.45 9.44 -12.16
N ARG A 30 -4.11 8.33 -11.85
CA ARG A 30 -5.19 8.28 -10.88
C ARG A 30 -4.63 8.21 -9.47
N VAL A 31 -5.03 9.17 -8.64
CA VAL A 31 -4.65 9.25 -7.21
C VAL A 31 -5.89 9.24 -6.33
N TYR A 32 -5.71 8.88 -5.08
CA TYR A 32 -6.74 8.83 -4.04
C TYR A 32 -6.28 9.75 -2.90
N PRO A 33 -6.55 11.07 -3.01
CA PRO A 33 -6.21 12.03 -1.96
C PRO A 33 -6.86 11.65 -0.63
N VAL A 34 -6.24 11.96 0.50
CA VAL A 34 -6.86 11.68 1.79
C VAL A 34 -8.07 12.60 1.98
N GLN A 35 -9.19 12.01 2.41
CA GLN A 35 -10.41 12.73 2.73
C GLN A 35 -10.46 13.01 4.23
N SER A 36 -10.94 14.19 4.63
CA SER A 36 -11.13 14.58 6.04
C SER A 36 -12.15 13.69 6.76
N VAL A 37 -13.07 13.07 5.99
CA VAL A 37 -14.06 12.12 6.47
C VAL A 37 -13.74 10.77 5.84
N LYS A 38 -13.76 9.69 6.65
CA LYS A 38 -13.57 8.33 6.13
C LYS A 38 -14.66 8.06 5.09
N GLY A 39 -14.25 7.76 3.86
CA GLY A 39 -15.17 7.45 2.77
C GLY A 39 -16.06 6.25 3.10
N GLN A 40 -17.22 6.19 2.46
CA GLN A 40 -18.17 5.10 2.63
C GLN A 40 -17.53 3.76 2.28
N LEU A 41 -17.59 2.80 3.22
CA LEU A 41 -17.17 1.42 2.96
C LEU A 41 -18.21 0.72 2.09
N ARG A 42 -17.72 -0.12 1.20
CA ARG A 42 -18.58 -0.98 0.39
C ARG A 42 -19.16 -2.08 1.27
N THR A 43 -20.32 -2.58 0.86
CA THR A 43 -20.98 -3.71 1.49
C THR A 43 -21.33 -4.75 0.43
N ASP A 44 -21.61 -5.98 0.86
CA ASP A 44 -22.02 -7.04 -0.06
C ASP A 44 -23.27 -6.66 -0.87
N ALA A 45 -24.22 -6.01 -0.20
CA ALA A 45 -25.43 -5.46 -0.80
C ALA A 45 -25.13 -4.33 -1.79
N SER A 46 -24.30 -3.34 -1.43
CA SER A 46 -23.98 -2.23 -2.35
C SER A 46 -23.23 -2.73 -3.57
N MET A 47 -22.32 -3.68 -3.40
CA MET A 47 -21.54 -4.30 -4.47
C MET A 47 -22.42 -5.09 -5.45
N SER A 48 -23.35 -5.88 -4.92
CA SER A 48 -24.33 -6.62 -5.72
C SER A 48 -25.22 -5.68 -6.51
N HIS A 49 -25.74 -4.64 -5.84
CA HIS A 49 -26.57 -3.61 -6.47
C HIS A 49 -25.83 -2.90 -7.62
N TYR A 50 -24.61 -2.42 -7.39
CA TYR A 50 -23.82 -1.74 -8.42
C TYR A 50 -23.50 -2.64 -9.61
N ALA A 51 -23.23 -3.93 -9.36
CA ALA A 51 -22.96 -4.89 -10.44
C ALA A 51 -24.19 -5.16 -11.31
N SER A 52 -25.36 -5.35 -10.70
CA SER A 52 -26.63 -5.55 -11.43
C SER A 52 -27.07 -4.29 -12.16
N GLU A 53 -26.88 -3.12 -11.56
CA GLU A 53 -27.21 -1.85 -12.19
C GLU A 53 -26.32 -1.57 -13.41
N ALA A 54 -25.01 -1.82 -13.30
CA ALA A 54 -24.09 -1.68 -14.42
C ALA A 54 -24.43 -2.60 -15.59
N GLU A 55 -24.83 -3.84 -15.30
CA GLU A 55 -25.25 -4.81 -16.30
C GLU A 55 -26.56 -4.40 -17.00
N ARG A 56 -27.50 -3.81 -16.27
CA ARG A 56 -28.75 -3.27 -16.82
C ARG A 56 -28.53 -2.05 -17.71
N GLN A 57 -27.65 -1.14 -17.29
CA GLN A 57 -27.38 0.11 -18.01
C GLN A 57 -26.39 -0.07 -19.18
N GLY A 58 -25.57 -1.13 -19.15
CA GLY A 58 -24.48 -1.32 -20.09
C GLY A 58 -23.25 -0.43 -19.81
N GLU A 59 -23.22 0.26 -18.66
CA GLU A 59 -22.17 1.21 -18.29
C GLU A 59 -21.64 0.94 -16.87
N PRO A 60 -20.37 1.26 -16.54
CA PRO A 60 -19.84 1.03 -15.20
C PRO A 60 -20.52 1.88 -14.13
N VAL A 61 -20.96 1.26 -13.04
CA VAL A 61 -21.57 1.92 -11.87
C VAL A 61 -20.70 1.71 -10.65
N MET A 62 -20.25 2.80 -10.01
CA MET A 62 -19.37 2.75 -8.83
C MET A 62 -18.19 1.78 -9.01
N GLY A 63 -17.58 1.81 -10.20
CA GLY A 63 -16.42 0.99 -10.55
C GLY A 63 -16.72 -0.48 -10.83
N LYS A 64 -18.00 -0.87 -10.95
CA LYS A 64 -18.45 -2.25 -11.22
C LYS A 64 -19.02 -2.31 -12.62
N THR A 65 -18.75 -3.39 -13.36
CA THR A 65 -19.17 -3.51 -14.76
C THR A 65 -20.24 -4.56 -14.97
N ARG A 66 -20.19 -5.69 -14.24
CA ARG A 66 -21.21 -6.74 -14.28
C ARG A 66 -21.15 -7.68 -13.08
N THR A 67 -22.20 -8.47 -12.92
CA THR A 67 -22.25 -9.60 -12.01
C THR A 67 -21.19 -10.64 -12.40
N SER A 68 -20.68 -11.41 -11.44
CA SER A 68 -19.92 -12.63 -11.78
C SER A 68 -20.15 -13.70 -10.73
N VAL A 69 -19.82 -14.94 -11.08
CA VAL A 69 -20.15 -16.16 -10.33
C VAL A 69 -19.78 -16.13 -8.84
N ILE A 70 -18.76 -15.34 -8.48
CA ILE A 70 -18.31 -15.19 -7.10
C ILE A 70 -19.39 -14.65 -6.14
N PHE A 71 -20.40 -13.91 -6.63
CA PHE A 71 -21.55 -13.47 -5.82
C PHE A 71 -22.43 -14.63 -5.35
N PHE A 72 -22.35 -15.78 -6.02
CA PHE A 72 -23.16 -16.96 -5.68
C PHE A 72 -22.43 -17.92 -4.73
N LEU A 73 -21.21 -17.59 -4.30
CA LEU A 73 -20.50 -18.38 -3.30
C LEU A 73 -21.06 -18.08 -1.91
N ALA A 74 -21.69 -19.07 -1.28
CA ALA A 74 -22.41 -18.91 -0.01
C ALA A 74 -21.59 -18.30 1.14
N PHE A 75 -20.26 -18.49 1.13
CA PHE A 75 -19.37 -18.04 2.20
C PHE A 75 -18.44 -16.89 1.78
N PHE A 76 -18.63 -16.31 0.60
CA PHE A 76 -17.84 -15.17 0.12
C PHE A 76 -18.68 -13.90 0.18
N LYS A 77 -18.28 -12.92 1.00
CA LYS A 77 -18.97 -11.63 1.12
C LYS A 77 -18.07 -10.48 0.72
N PHE A 78 -18.60 -9.51 -0.03
CA PHE A 78 -17.88 -8.29 -0.34
C PHE A 78 -18.00 -7.25 0.79
N PRO A 79 -16.97 -6.41 1.01
CA PRO A 79 -15.61 -6.50 0.49
C PRO A 79 -14.71 -7.44 1.31
N ALA A 80 -15.23 -8.05 2.39
CA ALA A 80 -14.46 -8.89 3.31
C ALA A 80 -13.70 -10.02 2.61
N GLY A 81 -14.22 -10.57 1.51
CA GLY A 81 -13.60 -11.58 0.66
C GLY A 81 -12.29 -11.15 -0.03
N PHE A 82 -11.95 -9.86 0.00
CA PHE A 82 -10.71 -9.33 -0.56
C PHE A 82 -9.69 -8.98 0.52
N VAL A 83 -8.45 -9.41 0.28
CA VAL A 83 -7.29 -9.13 1.14
C VAL A 83 -6.37 -8.14 0.43
N VAL A 84 -5.90 -7.12 1.15
CA VAL A 84 -4.80 -6.28 0.67
C VAL A 84 -3.54 -7.13 0.63
N GLU A 85 -3.04 -7.44 -0.57
CA GLU A 85 -1.89 -8.31 -0.73
C GLU A 85 -0.60 -7.56 -0.35
N TYR A 86 0.09 -8.05 0.68
CA TYR A 86 1.27 -7.43 1.28
C TYR A 86 2.40 -7.19 0.26
N MET A 87 2.71 -8.19 -0.56
CA MET A 87 3.85 -8.11 -1.47
C MET A 87 3.63 -7.12 -2.61
N HIS A 88 2.41 -7.00 -3.13
CA HIS A 88 2.09 -6.12 -4.25
C HIS A 88 1.66 -4.73 -3.82
N ALA A 89 0.79 -4.61 -2.80
CA ALA A 89 0.30 -3.30 -2.36
C ALA A 89 1.35 -2.57 -1.51
N VAL A 90 1.93 -3.25 -0.51
CA VAL A 90 2.86 -2.64 0.43
C VAL A 90 4.27 -2.62 -0.13
N CYS A 91 4.84 -3.80 -0.38
CA CYS A 91 6.26 -3.91 -0.72
C CYS A 91 6.56 -3.37 -2.13
N SER A 92 6.05 -4.05 -3.16
CA SER A 92 6.34 -3.72 -4.56
C SER A 92 5.58 -2.49 -5.03
N GLY A 93 4.51 -2.13 -4.34
CA GLY A 93 3.67 -0.97 -4.60
C GLY A 93 4.19 0.25 -3.88
N PHE A 94 3.75 0.46 -2.65
CA PHE A 94 4.04 1.66 -1.88
C PHE A 94 5.53 1.84 -1.61
N VAL A 95 6.16 0.87 -0.94
CA VAL A 95 7.54 0.95 -0.45
C VAL A 95 8.52 1.19 -1.60
N ARG A 96 8.40 0.38 -2.66
CA ARG A 96 9.23 0.53 -3.85
C ARG A 96 9.02 1.88 -4.54
N THR A 97 7.78 2.35 -4.68
CA THR A 97 7.49 3.64 -5.32
C THR A 97 8.08 4.80 -4.53
N THR A 98 7.89 4.82 -3.21
CA THR A 98 8.46 5.83 -2.32
C THR A 98 9.99 5.80 -2.35
N GLY A 99 10.59 4.61 -2.29
CA GLY A 99 12.03 4.44 -2.42
C GLY A 99 12.56 4.98 -3.75
N LEU A 100 11.98 4.61 -4.90
CA LEU A 100 12.41 5.13 -6.20
C LEU A 100 12.31 6.66 -6.26
N MET A 101 11.21 7.23 -5.80
CA MET A 101 10.97 8.66 -5.78
C MET A 101 12.04 9.44 -5.00
N TRP A 102 12.53 8.89 -3.87
CA TRP A 102 13.59 9.54 -3.12
C TRP A 102 14.89 9.66 -3.92
N PHE A 103 15.20 8.72 -4.80
CA PHE A 103 16.52 8.67 -5.44
C PHE A 103 16.54 9.02 -6.93
N GLU A 104 15.40 9.00 -7.61
CA GLU A 104 15.29 9.43 -9.01
C GLU A 104 15.66 10.91 -9.20
N GLN A 105 15.35 11.74 -8.22
CA GLN A 105 15.56 13.19 -8.27
C GLN A 105 16.81 13.57 -7.46
N LYS A 106 17.68 14.41 -8.03
CA LYS A 106 18.92 14.83 -7.36
C LYS A 106 18.69 15.93 -6.31
N ARG A 107 17.91 16.96 -6.63
CA ARG A 107 17.64 18.12 -5.75
C ARG A 107 16.23 18.72 -5.90
N THR A 108 15.35 18.09 -6.69
CA THR A 108 14.05 18.67 -7.06
C THR A 108 13.13 18.83 -5.87
N PHE A 109 13.24 17.93 -4.88
CA PHE A 109 12.36 17.91 -3.72
C PHE A 109 13.14 17.82 -2.41
N PRO A 110 12.55 18.23 -1.26
CA PRO A 110 13.24 18.16 0.03
C PRO A 110 13.60 16.73 0.47
N TYR A 111 12.92 15.72 -0.07
CA TYR A 111 13.18 14.29 0.14
C TYR A 111 14.16 13.68 -0.88
N SER A 112 14.69 14.47 -1.83
CA SER A 112 15.60 13.99 -2.87
C SER A 112 16.94 13.55 -2.28
N LEU A 113 17.35 12.32 -2.61
CA LEU A 113 18.54 11.62 -2.16
C LEU A 113 19.47 11.22 -3.32
N GLY A 114 19.20 11.66 -4.56
CA GLY A 114 20.02 11.28 -5.72
C GLY A 114 21.51 11.62 -5.61
N LEU A 115 21.89 12.58 -4.75
CA LEU A 115 23.30 12.90 -4.47
C LEU A 115 23.92 12.07 -3.34
N SER A 116 23.09 11.39 -2.55
CA SER A 116 23.52 10.57 -1.40
C SER A 116 23.67 9.09 -1.77
N ILE A 117 23.51 8.72 -3.05
CA ILE A 117 23.58 7.32 -3.51
C ILE A 117 24.89 6.65 -3.09
N ALA A 118 26.04 7.30 -3.32
CA ALA A 118 27.34 6.73 -2.95
C ALA A 118 27.46 6.46 -1.43
N THR A 119 26.95 7.38 -0.61
CA THR A 119 26.91 7.23 0.86
C THR A 119 26.00 6.08 1.27
N VAL A 120 24.83 5.95 0.65
CA VAL A 120 23.87 4.87 0.90
C VAL A 120 24.46 3.52 0.48
N ASP A 121 25.08 3.43 -0.70
CA ASP A 121 25.76 2.22 -1.18
C ASP A 121 26.89 1.78 -0.25
N ALA A 122 27.72 2.73 0.20
CA ALA A 122 28.77 2.44 1.18
C ALA A 122 28.22 1.90 2.50
N ARG A 123 27.04 2.38 2.95
CA ARG A 123 26.37 1.84 4.14
C ARG A 123 25.82 0.45 3.89
N LEU A 124 25.19 0.21 2.74
CA LEU A 124 24.64 -1.09 2.37
C LEU A 124 25.70 -2.19 2.36
N ILE A 125 26.87 -1.92 1.78
CA ILE A 125 27.99 -2.88 1.74
C ILE A 125 28.49 -3.22 3.15
N ARG A 126 28.40 -2.29 4.09
CA ARG A 126 28.85 -2.46 5.48
C ARG A 126 27.81 -3.11 6.38
N LEU A 127 26.57 -3.28 5.92
CA LEU A 127 25.55 -3.96 6.71
C LEU A 127 25.90 -5.43 6.89
N ARG A 128 25.92 -5.87 8.14
CA ARG A 128 25.80 -7.28 8.47
C ARG A 128 24.31 -7.59 8.52
N LEU A 129 23.87 -8.43 7.59
CA LEU A 129 22.51 -8.93 7.60
C LEU A 129 22.36 -10.00 8.68
N VAL A 130 21.14 -10.13 9.20
CA VAL A 130 20.74 -11.29 10.00
C VAL A 130 20.58 -12.51 9.09
N ASP A 131 20.68 -13.72 9.63
CA ASP A 131 20.69 -14.97 8.87
C ASP A 131 19.42 -15.15 8.02
N GLU A 132 18.30 -14.55 8.42
CA GLU A 132 17.02 -14.53 7.69
C GLU A 132 17.06 -13.68 6.39
N MET A 133 18.11 -12.88 6.21
CA MET A 133 18.39 -12.12 4.99
C MET A 133 19.74 -12.55 4.40
N PRO A 134 19.83 -13.73 3.76
CA PRO A 134 21.11 -14.28 3.31
C PRO A 134 21.69 -13.56 2.08
N ARG A 135 20.97 -12.63 1.46
CA ARG A 135 21.40 -11.93 0.24
C ARG A 135 21.78 -10.49 0.57
N LEU A 136 23.05 -10.15 0.34
CA LEU A 136 23.53 -8.77 0.39
C LEU A 136 22.69 -7.88 -0.55
N PRO A 137 22.23 -6.71 -0.07
CA PRO A 137 21.58 -5.76 -0.94
C PRO A 137 22.55 -5.35 -2.05
N ARG A 138 22.08 -5.42 -3.29
CA ARG A 138 22.84 -4.95 -4.46
C ARG A 138 23.02 -3.43 -4.38
N SER A 139 23.94 -2.85 -5.15
CA SER A 139 24.01 -1.38 -5.26
C SER A 139 22.61 -0.78 -5.53
N PHE A 140 22.40 0.41 -5.00
CA PHE A 140 21.16 1.17 -5.12
C PHE A 140 20.78 1.47 -6.58
N HIS A 141 21.77 1.53 -7.49
CA HIS A 141 21.50 1.60 -8.94
C HIS A 141 20.66 0.42 -9.45
N LEU A 142 20.65 -0.69 -8.72
CA LEU A 142 19.87 -1.89 -9.01
C LEU A 142 18.63 -2.00 -8.11
N MET A 143 18.20 -0.94 -7.40
CA MET A 143 17.04 -0.98 -6.49
C MET A 143 15.77 -1.48 -7.19
N LYS A 144 15.59 -1.18 -8.49
CA LYS A 144 14.49 -1.75 -9.29
C LYS A 144 14.44 -3.28 -9.33
N TYR A 145 15.51 -3.97 -8.93
CA TYR A 145 15.60 -5.43 -8.89
C TYR A 145 15.56 -5.99 -7.47
N TRP A 146 15.59 -5.16 -6.42
CA TRP A 146 15.56 -5.62 -5.04
C TRP A 146 14.22 -6.27 -4.69
N LYS A 147 14.25 -7.27 -3.79
CA LYS A 147 12.99 -7.78 -3.23
C LYS A 147 12.38 -6.67 -2.40
N SER A 148 11.13 -6.34 -2.69
CA SER A 148 10.54 -5.12 -2.17
C SER A 148 10.21 -5.19 -0.66
N SER A 149 10.18 -6.38 -0.08
CA SER A 149 10.08 -6.58 1.38
C SER A 149 11.37 -6.24 2.12
N GLU A 150 12.53 -6.50 1.51
CA GLU A 150 13.84 -6.16 2.08
C GLU A 150 14.00 -4.62 2.15
N LEU A 151 13.47 -3.89 1.15
CA LEU A 151 13.50 -2.42 1.13
C LEU A 151 12.83 -1.79 2.34
N LEU A 152 11.70 -2.35 2.81
CA LEU A 152 10.95 -1.80 3.94
C LEU A 152 11.81 -1.71 5.21
N TYR A 153 12.62 -2.76 5.48
CA TYR A 153 13.43 -2.86 6.69
C TYR A 153 14.87 -2.38 6.54
N LEU A 154 15.42 -2.35 5.32
CA LEU A 154 16.79 -1.89 5.06
C LEU A 154 16.89 -0.37 4.90
N LEU A 155 15.95 0.26 4.20
CA LEU A 155 15.93 1.73 4.00
C LEU A 155 16.04 2.54 5.31
N PRO A 156 15.34 2.21 6.41
CA PRO A 156 15.43 2.94 7.68
C PRO A 156 16.83 2.92 8.28
N VAL A 157 17.56 1.82 8.11
CA VAL A 157 18.93 1.67 8.64
C VAL A 157 19.89 2.50 7.81
N VAL A 158 19.84 2.38 6.49
CA VAL A 158 20.81 3.08 5.62
C VAL A 158 20.54 4.57 5.49
N LEU A 159 19.28 4.99 5.60
CA LEU A 159 18.87 6.39 5.48
C LEU A 159 18.95 7.17 6.79
N HIS A 160 19.26 6.53 7.91
CA HIS A 160 19.36 7.20 9.19
C HIS A 160 20.37 8.36 9.16
N GLY A 161 19.92 9.59 9.42
CA GLY A 161 20.74 10.79 9.32
C GLY A 161 21.09 11.25 7.90
N ILE A 162 20.56 10.60 6.86
CA ILE A 162 20.65 11.05 5.45
C ILE A 162 19.32 11.63 5.00
N LEU A 163 18.22 10.91 5.21
CA LEU A 163 16.88 11.40 4.91
C LEU A 163 16.47 12.44 5.96
N LYS A 164 15.94 13.58 5.52
CA LYS A 164 15.48 14.64 6.42
C LYS A 164 14.47 14.09 7.44
N GLY A 165 14.59 14.56 8.68
CA GLY A 165 13.91 13.98 9.85
C GLY A 165 12.41 13.78 9.66
N VAL A 166 11.68 14.76 9.12
CA VAL A 166 10.21 14.64 8.93
C VAL A 166 9.81 13.47 8.03
N TYR A 167 10.56 13.21 6.96
CA TYR A 167 10.32 12.10 6.03
C TYR A 167 10.75 10.77 6.64
N TYR A 168 11.86 10.77 7.37
CA TYR A 168 12.33 9.59 8.10
C TYR A 168 11.31 9.15 9.14
N GLN A 169 10.77 10.08 9.94
CA GLN A 169 9.76 9.76 10.96
C GLN A 169 8.47 9.23 10.36
N ASN A 170 8.00 9.80 9.23
CA ASN A 170 6.84 9.25 8.52
C ASN A 170 7.11 7.82 8.01
N TRP A 171 8.30 7.54 7.50
CA TRP A 171 8.69 6.18 7.13
C TRP A 171 8.75 5.23 8.33
N MET A 172 9.28 5.68 9.48
CA MET A 172 9.32 4.88 10.70
C MET A 172 7.92 4.50 11.19
N LYS A 173 6.91 5.36 11.00
CA LYS A 173 5.50 5.02 11.29
C LYS A 173 5.02 3.85 10.42
N LEU A 174 5.32 3.85 9.12
CA LEU A 174 4.98 2.72 8.25
C LEU A 174 5.62 1.42 8.75
N ILE A 175 6.91 1.43 9.11
CA ILE A 175 7.59 0.23 9.62
C ILE A 175 6.89 -0.28 10.88
N ARG A 176 6.58 0.61 11.82
CA ARG A 176 5.87 0.23 13.06
C ARG A 176 4.51 -0.38 12.75
N ILE A 177 3.75 0.22 11.84
CA ILE A 177 2.46 -0.30 11.40
C ILE A 177 2.63 -1.70 10.80
N MET A 178 3.58 -1.89 9.88
CA MET A 178 3.80 -3.18 9.24
C MET A 178 4.35 -4.23 10.19
N HIS A 179 5.17 -3.84 11.17
CA HIS A 179 5.67 -4.75 12.18
C HIS A 179 4.52 -5.32 13.04
N ILE A 180 3.61 -4.45 13.49
CA ILE A 180 2.43 -4.86 14.26
C ILE A 180 1.50 -5.70 13.40
N LEU A 181 1.16 -5.26 12.19
CA LEU A 181 0.20 -5.98 11.31
C LEU A 181 0.69 -7.37 10.88
N ARG A 182 1.99 -7.63 10.96
CA ARG A 182 2.60 -8.92 10.61
C ARG A 182 2.77 -9.86 11.79
N ASP A 183 2.54 -9.38 13.02
CA ASP A 183 2.70 -10.19 14.20
C ASP A 183 1.58 -11.21 14.33
N ASP A 184 1.91 -12.41 14.79
CA ASP A 184 0.93 -13.47 15.00
C ASP A 184 0.14 -13.16 16.28
N GLY A 185 -1.18 -13.01 16.16
CA GLY A 185 -2.05 -12.82 17.32
C GLY A 185 -2.15 -11.38 17.84
N VAL A 186 -2.09 -10.37 16.95
CA VAL A 186 -2.34 -8.96 17.31
C VAL A 186 -3.68 -8.80 18.04
N PRO A 187 -3.70 -8.30 19.29
CA PRO A 187 -4.94 -8.05 20.02
C PRO A 187 -5.82 -7.03 19.30
N LEU A 188 -7.14 -7.21 19.37
CA LEU A 188 -8.12 -6.31 18.74
C LEU A 188 -7.98 -4.86 19.21
N ASP A 189 -7.62 -4.63 20.47
CA ASP A 189 -7.38 -3.29 21.03
C ASP A 189 -6.18 -2.60 20.39
N GLN A 190 -5.13 -3.37 20.11
CA GLN A 190 -3.96 -2.87 19.41
C GLN A 190 -4.31 -2.53 17.95
N LEU A 191 -5.11 -3.36 17.27
CA LEU A 191 -5.62 -3.04 15.92
C LEU A 191 -6.48 -1.76 15.91
N ARG A 192 -7.33 -1.55 16.93
CA ARG A 192 -8.11 -0.31 17.09
C ARG A 192 -7.21 0.93 17.24
N SER A 193 -6.14 0.81 18.02
CA SER A 193 -5.14 1.88 18.11
C SER A 193 -4.44 2.10 16.78
N LEU A 194 -4.07 1.02 16.09
CA LEU A 194 -3.35 1.09 14.82
C LEU A 194 -4.17 1.74 13.70
N GLN A 195 -5.50 1.60 13.74
CA GLN A 195 -6.38 2.33 12.82
C GLN A 195 -6.17 3.85 12.89
N LYS A 196 -5.82 4.39 14.07
CA LYS A 196 -5.49 5.82 14.23
C LYS A 196 -4.10 6.13 13.66
N ASP A 197 -3.15 5.21 13.80
CA ASP A 197 -1.82 5.34 13.22
C ASP A 197 -1.84 5.34 11.67
N MET A 198 -2.92 4.87 11.04
CA MET A 198 -3.18 5.01 9.60
C MET A 198 -3.27 6.46 9.13
N PHE A 199 -3.37 7.44 10.05
CA PHE A 199 -3.17 8.86 9.77
C PHE A 199 -1.80 9.16 9.11
N PHE A 200 -0.84 8.21 9.16
CA PHE A 200 0.41 8.33 8.42
C PHE A 200 0.20 8.61 6.92
N VAL A 201 -0.90 8.15 6.29
CA VAL A 201 -1.17 8.42 4.86
C VAL A 201 -1.47 9.90 4.64
N GLN A 202 -2.15 10.56 5.59
CA GLN A 202 -2.40 12.01 5.54
C GLN A 202 -1.10 12.79 5.69
N GLU A 203 -0.24 12.37 6.62
CA GLU A 203 1.10 12.95 6.77
C GLU A 203 1.96 12.72 5.52
N TYR A 204 1.85 11.55 4.90
CA TYR A 204 2.52 11.22 3.64
C TYR A 204 2.06 12.16 2.52
N GLU A 205 0.76 12.43 2.40
CA GLU A 205 0.25 13.42 1.45
C GLU A 205 0.80 14.83 1.73
N ALA A 206 0.82 15.27 2.99
CA ALA A 206 1.36 16.58 3.35
C ALA A 206 2.86 16.71 3.01
N LEU A 207 3.62 15.62 3.12
CA LEU A 207 5.07 15.59 2.90
C LEU A 207 5.46 15.46 1.42
N TYR A 208 4.74 14.63 0.67
CA TYR A 208 5.11 14.23 -0.69
C TYR A 208 4.17 14.77 -1.77
N GLY A 209 3.07 15.42 -1.37
CA GLY A 209 1.99 15.86 -2.25
C GLY A 209 1.07 14.70 -2.66
N VAL A 210 0.11 15.01 -3.54
CA VAL A 210 -0.95 14.07 -3.94
C VAL A 210 -0.50 13.01 -4.95
N ASN A 211 0.48 13.33 -5.80
CA ASN A 211 0.97 12.48 -6.89
C ASN A 211 1.34 11.03 -6.50
N PRO A 212 2.02 10.78 -5.37
CA PRO A 212 2.35 9.42 -4.95
C PRO A 212 1.19 8.67 -4.28
N LEU A 213 0.03 9.30 -4.02
CA LEU A 213 -1.16 8.63 -3.46
C LEU A 213 -1.92 7.83 -4.52
N THR A 214 -1.23 6.93 -5.22
CA THR A 214 -1.85 5.99 -6.15
C THR A 214 -2.62 4.90 -5.39
N PHE A 215 -3.28 3.99 -6.11
CA PHE A 215 -4.07 2.90 -5.53
C PHE A 215 -3.36 2.13 -4.41
N ASN A 216 -2.07 1.85 -4.55
CA ASN A 216 -1.31 1.12 -3.53
C ASN A 216 -1.20 1.87 -2.20
N ALA A 217 -1.06 3.19 -2.23
CA ALA A 217 -1.08 4.03 -1.02
C ALA A 217 -2.48 4.02 -0.38
N HIS A 218 -3.53 4.10 -1.21
CA HIS A 218 -4.91 4.01 -0.75
C HIS A 218 -5.23 2.64 -0.13
N ALA A 219 -4.74 1.55 -0.72
CA ALA A 219 -4.94 0.19 -0.22
C ALA A 219 -4.42 0.01 1.20
N LEU A 220 -3.39 0.77 1.61
CA LEU A 220 -2.86 0.72 2.97
C LEU A 220 -3.94 1.03 4.01
N LEU A 221 -4.85 1.97 3.72
CA LEU A 221 -5.95 2.36 4.62
C LEU A 221 -6.87 1.19 5.02
N HIS A 222 -6.89 0.12 4.22
CA HIS A 222 -7.71 -1.07 4.43
C HIS A 222 -6.94 -2.23 5.09
N LEU A 223 -5.63 -2.07 5.37
CA LEU A 223 -4.80 -3.14 5.94
C LEU A 223 -5.27 -3.58 7.33
N VAL A 224 -5.58 -2.63 8.21
CA VAL A 224 -6.02 -2.94 9.59
C VAL A 224 -7.34 -3.71 9.56
N ASP A 225 -8.26 -3.30 8.69
CA ASP A 225 -9.54 -4.00 8.49
C ASP A 225 -9.29 -5.40 7.89
N CYS A 226 -8.36 -5.55 6.94
CA CYS A 226 -7.98 -6.87 6.41
C CYS A 226 -7.38 -7.79 7.49
N VAL A 227 -6.50 -7.28 8.35
CA VAL A 227 -5.88 -8.10 9.40
C VAL A 227 -6.88 -8.52 10.46
N ARG A 228 -7.89 -7.69 10.74
CA ARG A 228 -8.99 -8.04 11.64
C ARG A 228 -9.80 -9.24 11.12
N GLU A 229 -10.02 -9.30 9.81
CA GLU A 229 -10.84 -10.36 9.19
C GLU A 229 -10.04 -11.63 8.86
N TRP A 230 -8.78 -11.48 8.41
CA TRP A 230 -7.99 -12.58 7.84
C TRP A 230 -6.78 -13.00 8.67
N GLY A 231 -6.47 -12.27 9.75
CA GLY A 231 -5.25 -12.46 10.50
C GLY A 231 -4.05 -11.75 9.89
N PRO A 232 -2.82 -12.10 10.30
CA PRO A 232 -1.62 -11.29 10.03
C PRO A 232 -1.36 -11.01 8.55
N CYS A 233 -0.74 -9.87 8.28
CA CYS A 233 -0.45 -9.41 6.92
C CYS A 233 0.66 -10.28 6.28
N GLY A 234 0.38 -10.88 5.12
CA GLY A 234 1.37 -11.62 4.34
C GLY A 234 1.55 -13.09 4.73
N THR A 235 0.80 -13.61 5.70
CA THR A 235 0.55 -15.04 5.81
C THR A 235 -0.50 -15.41 4.77
N SER A 236 -0.11 -16.16 3.74
CA SER A 236 -1.11 -16.77 2.87
C SER A 236 -1.88 -17.79 3.71
N LEU A 237 -3.20 -17.91 3.51
CA LEU A 237 -4.01 -18.97 4.15
C LEU A 237 -3.42 -20.39 3.93
N LEU A 238 -2.53 -20.54 2.95
CA LEU A 238 -1.79 -21.77 2.65
C LEU A 238 -0.67 -22.10 3.66
N THR A 239 -0.14 -21.14 4.43
CA THR A 239 0.94 -21.45 5.40
C THR A 239 0.44 -22.02 6.73
N HIS A 240 -0.85 -21.89 7.05
CA HIS A 240 -1.43 -22.42 8.29
C HIS A 240 -2.30 -23.67 8.10
N MET A 241 -2.56 -24.11 6.85
CA MET A 241 -3.05 -25.46 6.59
C MET A 241 -1.89 -26.47 6.62
N LYS A 242 -1.21 -26.58 7.76
CA LYS A 242 -0.51 -27.82 8.10
C LYS A 242 -1.57 -28.79 8.60
N VAL A 243 -2.14 -29.55 7.66
CA VAL A 243 -2.84 -30.81 7.96
C VAL A 243 -1.80 -31.83 8.39
#